data_AF-A0A971I9A6-F1
#
_entry.id   AF-A0A971I9A6-F1
#
_cell.length_a   1.000
_cell.length_b   1.000
_cell.length_c   1.000
_cell.angle_alpha   90.00
_cell.angle_beta   90.00
_cell.angle_gamma   90.00
#
_symmetry.space_group_name_H-M   'P 1'
#
loop_
_entity.id
_entity.type
_entity.pdbx_description
1 polymer ?
#
loop_
_entity_poly.entity_id
_entity_poly.type
_entity_poly.pdbx_seq_one_letter_code
_entity_poly.pdbx_strand_id
1 'polypeptide(L)'
;MALPINTLRSRAHQFVLDHQDDVKENAEAQSFLNDFFAIFDIKRKTVGSFELAVKTDGDQSSKRIDLLWPGTLLVEMKSAGKNLDEAFQQAVD
;
A
#
# COMPACT_ATOMS: atom_id res chain seq x y z
N MET A 1 -0.64 -17.75 17.48
CA MET A 1 -2.10 -17.63 17.71
C MET A 1 -2.62 -16.52 16.79
N ALA A 2 -3.74 -16.74 16.10
CA ALA A 2 -4.36 -15.71 15.28
C ALA A 2 -4.94 -14.59 16.18
N LEU A 3 -4.88 -13.34 15.72
CA LEU A 3 -5.47 -12.21 16.45
C LEU A 3 -6.98 -12.40 16.60
N PRO A 4 -7.58 -12.09 17.77
CA PRO A 4 -9.03 -12.11 17.92
C PRO A 4 -9.70 -11.16 16.93
N ILE A 5 -10.81 -11.58 16.33
CA ILE A 5 -11.55 -10.78 15.33
C ILE A 5 -11.98 -9.41 15.86
N ASN A 6 -12.29 -9.32 17.16
CA ASN A 6 -12.66 -8.06 17.80
C ASN A 6 -11.49 -7.08 17.86
N THR A 7 -10.28 -7.57 18.08
CA THR A 7 -9.05 -6.76 18.04
C THR A 7 -8.79 -6.24 16.63
N LEU A 8 -8.93 -7.09 15.61
CA LEU A 8 -8.80 -6.67 14.22
C LEU A 8 -9.80 -5.59 13.85
N ARG A 9 -11.09 -5.76 14.22
CA ARG A 9 -12.14 -4.76 13.97
C ARG A 9 -11.84 -3.43 14.66
N SER A 10 -11.42 -3.47 15.92
CA SER A 10 -11.09 -2.26 16.67
C SER A 10 -9.91 -1.51 16.04
N ARG A 11 -8.87 -2.22 15.61
CA ARG A 11 -7.70 -1.62 14.95
C ARG A 11 -8.05 -1.07 13.58
N ALA A 12 -8.85 -1.79 12.80
CA ALA A 12 -9.32 -1.32 11.50
C ALA A 12 -10.20 -0.07 11.63
N HIS A 13 -11.03 0.02 12.67
CA HIS A 13 -11.82 1.22 12.94
C HIS A 13 -10.93 2.41 13.30
N GLN A 14 -9.91 2.20 14.14
CA GLN A 14 -8.97 3.26 14.49
C GLN A 14 -8.19 3.75 13.27
N PHE A 15 -7.71 2.83 12.43
CA PHE A 15 -7.05 3.16 11.17
C PHE A 15 -7.89 4.08 10.27
N VAL A 16 -9.19 3.78 10.12
CA VAL A 16 -10.09 4.63 9.32
C VAL A 16 -10.19 6.05 9.90
N LEU A 17 -10.27 6.18 11.23
CA LEU A 17 -10.33 7.48 11.89
C LEU A 17 -9.03 8.27 11.74
N ASP A 18 -7.89 7.60 11.86
CA ASP A 18 -6.57 8.25 11.80
C ASP A 18 -6.25 8.78 10.40
N HIS A 19 -6.73 8.11 9.35
CA HIS A 19 -6.45 8.44 7.95
C HIS A 19 -7.62 9.12 7.21
N GLN A 20 -8.71 9.50 7.90
CA GLN A 20 -9.91 10.05 7.24
C GLN A 20 -9.65 11.37 6.49
N ASP A 21 -8.65 12.14 6.94
CA ASP A 21 -8.32 13.49 6.47
C ASP A 21 -7.01 13.52 5.64
N ASP A 22 -6.48 12.34 5.29
CA ASP A 22 -5.23 12.23 4.54
C ASP A 22 -5.37 12.74 3.10
N VAL A 23 -4.70 13.85 2.82
CA VAL A 23 -4.78 14.54 1.52
C VAL A 23 -3.42 14.69 0.80
N LYS A 24 -2.28 14.43 1.46
CA LYS A 24 -0.94 14.64 0.90
C LYS A 24 -0.20 13.34 0.60
N GLU A 25 -0.06 13.05 -0.71
CA GLU A 25 0.46 11.80 -1.30
C GLU A 25 1.85 11.36 -0.78
N ASN A 26 2.85 12.25 -0.75
CA ASN A 26 4.25 11.82 -0.52
C ASN A 26 4.66 11.64 0.94
N ALA A 27 4.00 12.31 1.89
CA ALA A 27 4.37 12.20 3.31
C ALA A 27 3.57 11.09 4.02
N GLU A 28 2.33 10.86 3.60
CA GLU A 28 1.40 9.99 4.31
C GLU A 28 1.37 8.55 3.77
N ALA A 29 1.81 8.30 2.52
CA ALA A 29 1.75 6.95 1.94
C ALA A 29 2.54 5.91 2.75
N GLN A 30 3.72 6.28 3.29
CA GLN A 30 4.50 5.37 4.14
C GLN A 30 3.83 5.14 5.50
N SER A 31 3.28 6.18 6.11
CA SER A 31 2.53 6.09 7.38
C SER A 31 1.30 5.21 7.21
N PHE A 32 0.47 5.49 6.20
CA PHE A 32 -0.69 4.69 5.81
C PHE A 32 -0.36 3.21 5.68
N LEU A 33 0.71 2.86 4.95
CA LEU A 33 1.11 1.46 4.81
C LEU A 33 1.60 0.86 6.13
N ASN A 34 2.38 1.59 6.92
CA ASN A 34 2.79 1.11 8.24
C ASN A 34 1.58 0.78 9.12
N ASP A 35 0.62 1.70 9.20
CA ASP A 35 -0.55 1.60 10.07
C ASP A 35 -1.53 0.54 9.57
N PHE A 36 -1.67 0.40 8.24
CA PHE A 36 -2.43 -0.68 7.62
C PHE A 36 -1.89 -2.07 8.03
N PHE A 37 -0.58 -2.31 7.92
CA PHE A 37 -0.01 -3.61 8.34
C PHE A 37 -0.06 -3.80 9.87
N ALA A 38 -0.01 -2.71 10.64
CA ALA A 38 -0.13 -2.77 12.09
C ALA A 38 -1.49 -3.31 12.57
N ILE A 39 -2.57 -3.15 11.79
CA ILE A 39 -3.86 -3.80 12.04
C ILE A 39 -3.66 -5.31 12.24
N PHE A 40 -2.86 -5.92 11.38
CA PHE A 40 -2.59 -7.36 11.32
C PHE A 40 -1.39 -7.80 12.16
N ASP A 41 -0.78 -6.89 12.93
CA ASP A 41 0.49 -7.12 13.65
C ASP A 41 1.65 -7.54 12.73
N ILE A 42 1.59 -7.07 11.48
CA ILE A 42 2.61 -7.30 10.48
C ILE A 42 3.51 -6.07 10.45
N LYS A 43 4.82 -6.27 10.55
CA LYS A 43 5.76 -5.16 10.38
C LYS A 43 5.91 -4.91 8.88
N ARG A 44 5.68 -3.67 8.43
CA ARG A 44 5.85 -3.27 7.02
C ARG A 44 7.15 -3.79 6.38
N LYS A 45 8.27 -3.83 7.12
CA LYS A 45 9.56 -4.35 6.63
C LYS A 45 9.59 -5.85 6.30
N THR A 46 8.58 -6.63 6.72
CA THR A 46 8.52 -8.07 6.46
C THR A 46 7.69 -8.43 5.23
N VAL A 47 6.98 -7.45 4.64
CA VAL A 47 6.08 -7.69 3.50
C VAL A 47 6.71 -7.38 2.14
N GLY A 48 7.99 -7.02 2.08
CA GLY A 48 8.75 -6.94 0.82
C GLY A 48 9.50 -5.62 0.61
N SER A 49 9.85 -5.36 -0.66
CA SER A 49 10.65 -4.22 -1.10
C SER A 49 9.78 -2.98 -1.34
N PHE A 50 10.28 -1.83 -0.90
CA PHE A 50 9.68 -0.52 -1.09
C PHE A 50 10.40 0.24 -2.19
N GLU A 51 9.65 1.05 -2.94
CA GLU A 51 10.18 1.90 -4.00
C GLU A 51 10.99 1.10 -5.04
N LEU A 52 10.46 -0.05 -5.45
CA LEU A 52 11.14 -0.85 -6.48
C LEU A 52 10.97 -0.15 -7.83
N ALA A 53 12.09 0.25 -8.43
CA ALA A 53 12.12 0.64 -9.83
C ALA A 53 11.98 -0.62 -10.69
N VAL A 54 10.79 -0.87 -11.21
CA VAL A 54 10.53 -1.95 -12.14
C VAL A 54 10.83 -1.45 -13.55
N LYS A 55 11.65 -2.21 -14.28
CA LYS A 55 11.85 -1.99 -15.71
C LYS A 55 10.73 -2.70 -16.44
N THR A 56 9.85 -1.94 -17.06
CA THR A 56 8.86 -2.47 -18.02
C THR A 56 9.51 -2.60 -19.38
N ASP A 57 9.46 -3.79 -19.98
CA ASP A 57 9.98 -4.02 -21.32
C ASP A 57 9.17 -3.20 -22.33
N GLY A 58 9.85 -2.32 -23.09
CA GLY A 58 9.25 -1.51 -24.15
C GLY A 58 8.98 -0.05 -23.81
N ASP A 59 9.08 0.35 -22.54
CA ASP A 59 8.90 1.75 -22.12
C ASP A 59 10.18 2.26 -21.44
N GLN A 60 10.72 3.40 -21.90
CA GLN A 60 11.97 3.97 -21.34
C GLN A 60 11.77 4.58 -19.94
N SER A 61 10.54 4.54 -19.42
CA SER A 61 10.21 5.02 -18.08
C SER A 61 10.35 3.89 -17.04
N SER A 62 11.16 4.14 -16.02
CA SER A 62 11.16 3.27 -14.83
C SER A 62 9.89 3.55 -14.04
N LYS A 63 9.09 2.52 -13.80
CA LYS A 63 7.92 2.64 -12.91
C LYS A 63 8.36 2.36 -11.49
N ARG A 64 7.92 3.19 -10.56
CA ARG A 64 8.23 3.04 -9.14
C ARG A 64 6.97 2.54 -8.45
N ILE A 65 7.03 1.31 -7.97
CA ILE A 65 5.95 0.75 -7.13
C ILE A 65 6.20 1.10 -5.67
N ASP A 66 5.14 1.39 -4.93
CA ASP A 66 5.26 1.76 -3.52
C ASP A 66 5.53 0.54 -2.63
N LEU A 67 4.83 -0.57 -2.85
CA LEU A 67 5.02 -1.81 -2.10
C LEU A 67 4.72 -3.05 -2.95
N LEU A 68 5.61 -4.03 -2.90
CA LEU A 68 5.37 -5.38 -3.43
C LEU A 68 5.58 -6.44 -2.36
N TRP A 69 4.52 -7.19 -2.07
CA TRP A 69 4.52 -8.47 -1.36
C TRP A 69 4.26 -9.60 -2.37
N PRO A 70 5.31 -10.29 -2.86
CA PRO A 70 5.18 -11.30 -3.91
C PRO A 70 4.12 -12.36 -3.59
N GLY A 71 3.21 -12.59 -4.55
CA GLY A 71 2.12 -13.56 -4.42
C GLY A 71 1.01 -13.19 -3.43
N THR A 72 1.04 -11.99 -2.84
CA THR A 72 0.10 -11.57 -1.80
C THR A 72 -0.53 -10.21 -2.08
N LEU A 73 0.29 -9.17 -2.33
CA LEU A 73 -0.19 -7.79 -2.44
C LEU A 73 0.75 -6.94 -3.29
N LEU A 74 0.18 -6.17 -4.22
CA LEU A 74 0.86 -5.06 -4.90
C LEU A 74 0.12 -3.78 -4.55
N VAL A 75 0.84 -2.75 -4.14
CA VAL A 75 0.26 -1.44 -3.82
C VAL A 75 0.91 -0.36 -4.67
N GLU A 76 0.05 0.44 -5.31
CA GLU A 76 0.37 1.68 -5.99
C GLU A 76 -0.47 2.79 -5.35
N MET A 77 0.18 3.77 -4.73
CA MET A 77 -0.47 4.90 -4.10
C MET A 77 -0.46 6.09 -5.07
N LYS A 78 -1.62 6.73 -5.25
CA LYS A 78 -1.74 7.97 -6.01
C LYS A 78 -2.45 9.04 -5.20
N SER A 79 -2.17 10.30 -5.52
CA SER A 79 -2.84 11.46 -4.92
C SER A 79 -4.31 11.42 -5.29
N ALA A 80 -5.14 11.91 -4.37
CA ALA A 80 -6.56 12.12 -4.62
C ALA A 80 -6.78 12.80 -5.98
N GLY A 81 -7.64 12.20 -6.81
CA GLY A 81 -8.00 12.73 -8.14
C GLY A 81 -7.14 12.23 -9.32
N LYS A 82 -6.10 11.41 -9.10
CA LYS A 82 -5.39 10.73 -10.20
C LYS A 82 -6.08 9.41 -10.57
N ASN A 83 -6.05 9.07 -11.86
CA ASN A 83 -6.70 7.87 -12.40
C ASN A 83 -5.97 6.58 -11.97
N LEU A 84 -6.71 5.65 -11.36
CA LEU A 84 -6.25 4.35 -10.88
C LEU A 84 -6.40 3.23 -11.93
N ASP A 85 -7.21 3.44 -12.97
CA ASP A 85 -7.54 2.41 -13.97
C ASP A 85 -6.30 1.97 -14.77
N GLU A 86 -5.41 2.91 -15.08
CA GLU A 86 -4.14 2.63 -15.76
C GLU A 86 -3.19 1.79 -14.90
N ALA A 87 -3.23 1.97 -13.57
CA ALA A 87 -2.36 1.23 -12.65
C ALA A 87 -2.84 -0.21 -12.47
N PHE A 88 -4.16 -0.43 -12.44
CA PHE A 88 -4.73 -1.77 -12.34
C PHE A 88 -4.42 -2.63 -13.56
N GLN A 89 -4.58 -2.09 -14.78
CA GLN A 89 -4.23 -2.85 -16.00
C GLN A 89 -2.73 -3.21 -16.05
N GLN A 90 -1.85 -2.33 -15.59
CA GLN A 90 -0.39 -2.57 -15.57
C GLN A 90 0.07 -3.55 -14.50
N ALA A 91 -0.74 -3.82 -13.48
CA ALA A 91 -0.44 -4.78 -12.43
C ALA A 91 -0.82 -6.22 -12.80
N VAL A 92 -1.75 -6.37 -13.76
CA VAL A 92 -2.33 -7.65 -14.18
C VAL A 92 -1.65 -8.21 -15.44
N ASP A 93 -1.07 -7.35 -16.27
CA ASP A 93 -0.18 -7.71 -17.40
C ASP A 93 1.24 -8.08 -16.91
#